data_AF-A0A517RD32-F1
#
_entry.id   AF-A0A517RD32-F1
#
_cell.length_a   1.000
_cell.length_b   1.000
_cell.length_c   1.000
_cell.angle_alpha   90.00
_cell.angle_beta   90.00
_cell.angle_gamma   90.00
#
_symmetry.space_group_name_H-M   'P 1'
#
loop_
_entity.id
_entity.type
_entity.pdbx_description
1 polymer ?
#
loop_
_entity_poly.entity_id
_entity_poly.type
_entity_poly.pdbx_seq_one_letter_code
_entity_poly.pdbx_strand_id
1 'polypeptide(L)'
;MNFLLRRTCCGLTLPALLLLIVFDSSVGFAQFQRTPLNGESAPPAPSATQTTVQTSGATQAIKNMAAAFKVAFDQGDAQKVAGFWAPEGEYIEASGKRLVGRAAIQRAYSTYFKKNKGAKIQISVDSVRQIGETLAIEDGRTIVSVPEVAPEYSQYTATHVKRNGQWQIGSIKESAMPAAGSLSGIKDLEWLIGTWVTEDRGITLTTDFSWLPGNKFIERTFYSTMKGAKKVVGKQIIGVDPISGDIMSWTFNTDGSHALGIWVPVENGWAIESRGVTSNGMITSANNILSRIDDNGCRWQSVHRTVNGNPLPDALEVVSKRK
;
A
#
# COMPACT_ATOMS: atom_id res chain seq x y z
N MET A 1 41.38 -11.14 -42.10
CA MET A 1 41.99 -12.28 -41.38
C MET A 1 41.45 -12.21 -39.96
N ASN A 2 40.26 -12.74 -39.65
CA ASN A 2 39.91 -14.17 -39.49
C ASN A 2 41.00 -14.91 -38.70
N PHE A 3 40.75 -15.70 -37.65
CA PHE A 3 39.59 -16.14 -36.86
C PHE A 3 40.18 -17.14 -35.81
N LEU A 4 39.36 -17.66 -34.88
CA LEU A 4 39.55 -18.85 -33.99
C LEU A 4 40.09 -18.54 -32.58
N LEU A 5 39.33 -18.62 -31.47
CA LEU A 5 38.12 -19.37 -31.04
C LEU A 5 38.36 -20.84 -30.62
N ARG A 6 38.28 -21.09 -29.30
CA ARG A 6 37.88 -22.35 -28.60
C ARG A 6 37.71 -22.03 -27.10
N ARG A 7 36.52 -21.87 -26.48
CA ARG A 7 35.35 -22.75 -26.18
C ARG A 7 35.65 -23.98 -25.30
N THR A 8 35.13 -23.97 -24.06
CA THR A 8 34.23 -24.99 -23.43
C THR A 8 33.85 -24.52 -22.00
N CYS A 9 32.60 -24.11 -21.76
CA CYS A 9 31.46 -24.87 -21.17
C CYS A 9 31.56 -25.16 -19.66
N CYS A 10 30.83 -24.39 -18.85
CA CYS A 10 29.98 -24.93 -17.78
C CYS A 10 29.03 -23.84 -17.26
N GLY A 11 27.73 -24.11 -17.35
CA GLY A 11 26.69 -23.22 -16.87
C GLY A 11 26.58 -23.24 -15.35
N LEU A 12 26.11 -22.13 -14.79
CA LEU A 12 25.43 -22.04 -13.49
C LEU A 12 24.68 -20.71 -13.49
N THR A 13 23.40 -20.81 -13.73
CA THR A 13 22.40 -19.74 -13.69
C THR A 13 22.24 -19.22 -12.25
N LEU A 14 22.48 -17.94 -12.01
CA LEU A 14 22.09 -17.25 -10.77
C LEU A 14 20.99 -16.21 -11.07
N PRO A 15 19.76 -16.38 -10.57
CA PRO A 15 18.77 -15.30 -10.54
C PRO A 15 18.61 -14.69 -9.13
N ALA A 16 18.27 -13.39 -9.15
CA ALA A 16 17.55 -12.61 -8.14
C ALA A 16 18.24 -12.25 -6.80
N LEU A 17 18.64 -10.97 -6.66
CA LEU A 17 17.99 -10.02 -5.73
C LEU A 17 18.58 -8.59 -5.93
N LEU A 18 17.87 -7.74 -6.67
CA LEU A 18 18.14 -6.31 -6.76
C LEU A 18 16.77 -5.63 -6.95
N LEU A 19 16.15 -5.23 -5.85
CA LEU A 19 14.77 -4.74 -5.83
C LEU A 19 14.69 -3.41 -5.08
N LEU A 20 15.41 -2.42 -5.59
CA LEU A 20 15.06 -1.00 -5.45
C LEU A 20 15.31 -0.18 -6.73
N ILE A 21 15.58 -0.80 -7.88
CA ILE A 21 15.67 -0.12 -9.18
C ILE A 21 15.02 -1.05 -10.22
N VAL A 22 14.09 -0.51 -10.99
CA VAL A 22 13.44 -1.22 -12.09
C VAL A 22 14.33 -1.15 -13.32
N PHE A 23 14.75 -2.29 -13.86
CA PHE A 23 15.04 -2.47 -15.29
C PHE A 23 14.65 -3.87 -15.75
N ASP A 24 14.22 -3.89 -17.00
CA ASP A 24 13.48 -4.89 -17.76
C ASP A 24 14.37 -6.00 -18.34
N SER A 25 13.90 -7.26 -18.37
CA SER A 25 14.05 -8.24 -19.48
C SER A 25 13.52 -9.66 -19.16
N SER A 26 12.42 -10.04 -19.85
CA SER A 26 12.09 -11.34 -20.47
C SER A 26 12.15 -12.70 -19.70
N VAL A 27 10.96 -13.30 -19.54
CA VAL A 27 10.50 -14.70 -19.77
C VAL A 27 11.26 -15.91 -19.17
N GLY A 28 10.55 -16.72 -18.37
CA GLY A 28 10.63 -18.19 -18.45
C GLY A 28 10.92 -19.00 -17.17
N PHE A 29 9.86 -19.68 -16.67
CA PHE A 29 9.80 -20.95 -15.92
C PHE A 29 10.81 -21.29 -14.80
N ALA A 30 10.32 -21.54 -13.58
CA ALA A 30 9.99 -22.90 -13.10
C ALA A 30 9.86 -22.95 -11.56
N GLN A 31 8.91 -23.77 -11.13
CA GLN A 31 8.51 -24.10 -9.76
C GLN A 31 9.60 -24.87 -8.97
N PHE A 32 9.65 -24.71 -7.63
CA PHE A 32 9.30 -25.75 -6.63
C PHE A 32 10.00 -25.61 -5.26
N GLN A 33 9.14 -25.73 -4.23
CA GLN A 33 9.26 -26.40 -2.92
C GLN A 33 10.36 -26.03 -1.91
N ARG A 34 9.92 -25.56 -0.73
CA ARG A 34 10.66 -25.62 0.53
C ARG A 34 10.60 -27.04 1.10
N THR A 35 11.74 -27.64 1.39
CA THR A 35 11.86 -28.85 2.22
C THR A 35 11.73 -28.46 3.69
N PRO A 36 10.82 -29.05 4.48
CA PRO A 36 10.83 -28.91 5.93
C PRO A 36 11.92 -29.79 6.56
N LEU A 37 12.62 -29.26 7.55
CA LEU A 37 13.50 -30.02 8.44
C LEU A 37 12.64 -30.83 9.42
N ASN A 38 12.73 -32.16 9.34
CA ASN A 38 12.15 -33.07 10.32
C ASN A 38 13.11 -33.26 11.50
N GLY A 39 12.56 -33.27 12.72
CA GLY A 39 13.20 -33.83 13.91
C GLY A 39 12.76 -33.17 15.20
N GLU A 40 11.60 -33.55 15.74
CA GLU A 40 11.38 -34.05 17.12
C GLU A 40 9.86 -34.12 17.39
N SER A 41 9.36 -35.29 17.79
CA SER A 41 7.94 -35.59 17.97
C SER A 41 7.43 -35.04 19.31
N ALA A 42 6.50 -34.08 19.30
CA ALA A 42 5.72 -33.68 20.48
C ALA A 42 4.37 -34.43 20.53
N PRO A 43 3.82 -34.78 21.71
CA PRO A 43 2.58 -35.55 21.83
C PRO A 43 1.34 -34.74 21.37
N PRO A 44 0.26 -35.39 20.91
CA PRO A 44 -0.90 -34.69 20.36
C PRO A 44 -1.68 -33.96 21.46
N ALA A 45 -1.79 -32.64 21.34
CA ALA A 45 -2.73 -31.83 22.11
C ALA A 45 -4.17 -32.06 21.60
N PRO A 46 -5.19 -32.01 22.49
CA PRO A 46 -6.58 -32.27 22.12
C PRO A 46 -7.08 -31.26 21.08
N SER A 47 -7.85 -31.75 20.11
CA SER A 47 -8.39 -31.02 18.97
C SER A 47 -9.17 -29.78 19.41
N ALA A 48 -8.51 -28.62 19.42
CA ALA A 48 -9.18 -27.34 19.31
C ALA A 48 -9.78 -27.26 17.91
N THR A 49 -11.10 -27.17 17.84
CA THR A 49 -11.84 -26.87 16.62
C THR A 49 -11.26 -25.60 16.01
N GLN A 50 -10.44 -25.76 14.96
CA GLN A 50 -9.94 -24.65 14.18
C GLN A 50 -11.14 -24.06 13.45
N THR A 51 -11.65 -22.93 13.94
CA THR A 51 -12.42 -22.01 13.10
C THR A 51 -11.44 -21.48 12.07
N THR A 52 -11.38 -22.15 10.92
CA THR A 52 -10.65 -21.69 9.75
C THR A 52 -11.15 -20.30 9.43
N VAL A 53 -10.29 -19.29 9.58
CA VAL A 53 -10.53 -17.95 9.02
C VAL A 53 -10.54 -18.15 7.51
N GLN A 54 -11.73 -18.38 6.98
CA GLN A 54 -11.97 -18.51 5.55
C GLN A 54 -11.64 -17.16 4.94
N THR A 55 -10.53 -17.05 4.22
CA THR A 55 -10.26 -15.94 3.31
C THR A 55 -11.43 -15.91 2.32
N SER A 56 -12.45 -15.10 2.62
CA SER A 56 -13.77 -15.33 2.08
C SER A 56 -13.85 -14.85 0.62
N GLY A 57 -14.65 -15.52 -0.21
CA GLY A 57 -14.84 -15.09 -1.61
C GLY A 57 -15.35 -13.65 -1.75
N ALA A 58 -15.90 -13.06 -0.70
CA ALA A 58 -16.28 -11.64 -0.68
C ALA A 58 -15.07 -10.70 -0.77
N THR A 59 -13.96 -10.98 -0.09
CA THR A 59 -12.78 -10.08 -0.08
C THR A 59 -12.25 -9.84 -1.49
N GLN A 60 -12.05 -10.91 -2.27
CA GLN A 60 -11.58 -10.75 -3.65
C GLN A 60 -12.62 -10.08 -4.54
N ALA A 61 -13.91 -10.43 -4.40
CA ALA A 61 -14.97 -9.84 -5.19
C ALA A 61 -15.11 -8.32 -4.93
N ILE A 62 -15.01 -7.90 -3.67
CA ILE A 62 -15.08 -6.49 -3.25
C ILE A 62 -13.84 -5.73 -3.75
N LYS A 63 -12.62 -6.28 -3.63
CA LYS A 63 -11.41 -5.67 -4.21
C LYS A 63 -11.53 -5.46 -5.73
N ASN A 64 -12.08 -6.45 -6.45
CA ASN A 64 -12.32 -6.33 -7.89
C ASN A 64 -13.37 -5.26 -8.20
N MET A 65 -14.44 -5.18 -7.39
CA MET A 65 -15.47 -4.16 -7.51
C MET A 65 -14.90 -2.75 -7.27
N ALA A 66 -14.05 -2.56 -6.25
CA ALA A 66 -13.38 -1.30 -5.99
C ALA A 66 -12.48 -0.86 -7.15
N ALA A 67 -11.72 -1.79 -7.75
CA ALA A 67 -10.92 -1.50 -8.94
C ALA A 67 -11.78 -1.05 -10.13
N ALA A 68 -12.91 -1.73 -10.37
CA ALA A 68 -13.86 -1.36 -11.43
C ALA A 68 -14.55 -0.01 -11.15
N PHE A 69 -14.88 0.27 -9.88
CA PHE A 69 -15.42 1.56 -9.44
C PHE A 69 -14.43 2.68 -9.74
N LYS A 70 -13.15 2.50 -9.39
CA LYS A 70 -12.09 3.46 -9.71
C LYS A 70 -12.02 3.76 -11.21
N VAL A 71 -12.06 2.74 -12.07
CA VAL A 71 -12.03 2.95 -13.53
C VAL A 71 -13.22 3.79 -13.99
N ALA A 72 -14.43 3.51 -13.50
CA ALA A 72 -15.62 4.28 -13.83
C ALA A 72 -15.52 5.74 -13.34
N PHE A 73 -15.04 5.94 -12.11
CA PHE A 73 -14.82 7.26 -11.53
C PHE A 73 -13.79 8.07 -12.33
N ASP A 74 -12.63 7.47 -12.64
CA ASP A 74 -11.56 8.12 -13.38
C ASP A 74 -11.98 8.51 -14.81
N GLN A 75 -12.99 7.83 -15.36
CA GLN A 75 -13.62 8.15 -16.65
C GLN A 75 -14.71 9.23 -16.52
N GLY A 76 -15.06 9.65 -15.30
CA GLY A 76 -16.18 10.56 -15.04
C GLY A 76 -17.55 9.94 -15.36
N ASP A 77 -17.65 8.60 -15.36
CA ASP A 77 -18.86 7.86 -15.76
C ASP A 77 -19.80 7.66 -14.57
N ALA A 78 -20.60 8.68 -14.31
CA ALA A 78 -21.55 8.68 -13.20
C ALA A 78 -22.57 7.53 -13.26
N GLN A 79 -22.94 7.08 -14.46
CA GLN A 79 -23.88 5.98 -14.63
C GLN A 79 -23.25 4.64 -14.24
N LYS A 80 -22.02 4.38 -14.68
CA LYS A 80 -21.29 3.18 -14.25
C LYS A 80 -21.00 3.21 -12.76
N VAL A 81 -20.59 4.35 -12.21
CA VAL A 81 -20.40 4.52 -10.76
C VAL A 81 -21.67 4.16 -10.00
N ALA A 82 -22.83 4.67 -10.43
CA ALA A 82 -24.11 4.32 -9.82
C ALA A 82 -24.48 2.83 -9.98
N GLY A 83 -23.99 2.15 -11.02
CA GLY A 83 -24.22 0.72 -11.26
C GLY A 83 -23.70 -0.19 -10.14
N PHE A 84 -22.69 0.24 -9.38
CA PHE A 84 -22.15 -0.52 -8.24
C PHE A 84 -23.04 -0.48 -6.99
N TRP A 85 -23.99 0.45 -6.92
CA TRP A 85 -24.86 0.64 -5.77
C TRP A 85 -26.09 -0.26 -5.83
N ALA A 86 -26.56 -0.74 -4.68
CA ALA A 86 -27.90 -1.29 -4.57
C ALA A 86 -28.95 -0.21 -4.95
N PRO A 87 -30.13 -0.58 -5.49
CA PRO A 87 -31.21 0.36 -5.79
C PRO A 87 -31.55 1.30 -4.62
N GLU A 88 -31.60 0.74 -3.42
CA GLU A 88 -31.85 1.39 -2.12
C GLU A 88 -30.59 1.93 -1.44
N GLY A 89 -29.43 1.87 -2.11
CA GLY A 89 -28.14 2.19 -1.50
C GLY A 89 -28.04 3.62 -0.99
N GLU A 90 -27.24 3.84 0.05
CA GLU A 90 -27.09 5.15 0.68
C GLU A 90 -25.65 5.62 0.80
N TYR A 91 -25.44 6.90 0.56
CA TYR A 91 -24.16 7.55 0.73
C TYR A 91 -24.27 8.65 1.79
N ILE A 92 -23.46 8.56 2.83
CA ILE A 92 -23.40 9.53 3.91
C ILE A 92 -22.02 10.20 3.82
N GLU A 93 -22.01 11.47 3.43
CA GLU A 93 -20.81 12.30 3.40
C GLU A 93 -20.28 12.55 4.82
N ALA A 94 -19.01 12.90 4.93
CA ALA A 94 -18.39 13.31 6.19
C ALA A 94 -19.14 14.45 6.92
N SER A 95 -19.81 15.33 6.18
CA SER A 95 -20.65 16.42 6.71
C SER A 95 -21.94 15.94 7.38
N GLY A 96 -22.25 14.65 7.28
CA GLY A 96 -23.53 14.06 7.68
C GLY A 96 -24.62 14.16 6.61
N LYS A 97 -24.34 14.79 5.47
CA LYS A 97 -25.28 14.84 4.34
C LYS A 97 -25.51 13.44 3.78
N ARG A 98 -26.77 13.05 3.68
CA ARG A 98 -27.20 11.71 3.25
C ARG A 98 -27.88 11.75 1.89
N LEU A 99 -27.44 10.88 0.99
CA LEU A 99 -28.08 10.59 -0.28
C LEU A 99 -28.65 9.18 -0.23
N VAL A 100 -29.91 9.01 -0.64
CA VAL A 100 -30.60 7.73 -0.59
C VAL A 100 -31.08 7.35 -1.99
N GLY A 101 -30.76 6.12 -2.39
CA GLY A 101 -31.13 5.51 -3.64
C GLY A 101 -30.15 5.79 -4.78
N ARG A 102 -29.97 4.77 -5.63
CA ARG A 102 -29.05 4.79 -6.79
C ARG A 102 -29.22 6.03 -7.68
N ALA A 103 -30.46 6.45 -7.92
CA ALA A 103 -30.75 7.61 -8.77
C ALA A 103 -30.24 8.93 -8.17
N ALA A 104 -30.33 9.10 -6.84
CA ALA A 104 -29.80 10.30 -6.18
C ALA A 104 -28.27 10.33 -6.23
N ILE A 105 -27.64 9.17 -5.99
CA ILE A 105 -26.19 9.00 -6.05
C ILE A 105 -25.66 9.27 -7.46
N GLN A 106 -26.31 8.74 -8.50
CA GLN A 106 -25.94 9.02 -9.90
C GLN A 106 -25.97 10.53 -10.22
N ARG A 107 -27.01 11.24 -9.79
CA ARG A 107 -27.12 12.70 -9.99
C ARG A 107 -26.03 13.47 -9.26
N ALA A 108 -25.67 13.03 -8.06
CA ALA A 108 -24.58 13.63 -7.29
C ALA A 108 -23.24 13.47 -8.02
N TYR A 109 -22.87 12.25 -8.44
CA TYR A 109 -21.64 12.03 -9.22
C TYR A 109 -21.65 12.77 -10.57
N SER A 110 -22.80 12.82 -11.25
CA SER A 110 -22.93 13.58 -12.51
C SER A 110 -22.62 15.07 -12.30
N THR A 111 -23.12 15.65 -11.22
CA THR A 111 -22.84 17.05 -10.84
C THR A 111 -21.37 17.21 -10.47
N TYR A 112 -20.83 16.29 -9.67
CA TYR A 112 -19.43 16.30 -9.24
C TYR A 112 -18.46 16.28 -10.43
N PHE A 113 -18.60 15.34 -11.38
CA PHE A 113 -17.71 15.24 -12.54
C PHE A 113 -17.87 16.39 -13.55
N LYS A 114 -19.01 17.10 -13.55
CA LYS A 114 -19.16 18.34 -14.31
C LYS A 114 -18.31 19.46 -13.73
N LYS A 115 -18.28 19.58 -12.40
CA LYS A 115 -17.52 20.60 -11.66
C LYS A 115 -16.02 20.27 -11.61
N ASN A 116 -15.67 19.01 -11.41
CA ASN A 116 -14.30 18.54 -11.15
C ASN A 116 -13.77 17.76 -12.37
N LYS A 117 -13.45 18.48 -13.44
CA LYS A 117 -12.94 17.87 -14.68
C LYS A 117 -11.59 17.22 -14.44
N GLY A 118 -11.44 15.98 -14.92
CA GLY A 118 -10.21 15.21 -14.73
C GLY A 118 -10.02 14.63 -13.34
N ALA A 119 -11.04 14.68 -12.47
CA ALA A 119 -10.99 14.04 -11.16
C ALA A 119 -10.58 12.56 -11.26
N LYS A 120 -9.67 12.14 -10.38
CA LYS A 120 -9.21 10.75 -10.24
C LYS A 120 -9.39 10.30 -8.81
N ILE A 121 -9.81 9.05 -8.62
CA ILE A 121 -9.92 8.44 -7.30
C ILE A 121 -8.87 7.37 -7.12
N GLN A 122 -8.40 7.22 -5.91
CA GLN A 122 -7.64 6.07 -5.45
C GLN A 122 -8.43 5.44 -4.31
N ILE A 123 -8.48 4.11 -4.27
CA ILE A 123 -9.24 3.36 -3.29
C ILE A 123 -8.30 2.32 -2.70
N SER A 124 -8.16 2.35 -1.38
CA SER A 124 -7.42 1.38 -0.59
C SER A 124 -8.42 0.61 0.26
N VAL A 125 -8.55 -0.70 -0.01
CA VAL A 125 -9.38 -1.61 0.78
C VAL A 125 -8.55 -2.12 1.95
N ASP A 126 -8.85 -1.66 3.16
CA ASP A 126 -8.07 -1.95 4.37
C ASP A 126 -8.46 -3.30 4.98
N SER A 127 -9.76 -3.53 5.13
CA SER A 127 -10.27 -4.79 5.64
C SER A 127 -11.61 -5.15 5.00
N VAL A 128 -11.90 -6.45 4.93
CA VAL A 128 -13.22 -6.97 4.56
C VAL A 128 -13.62 -8.03 5.56
N ARG A 129 -14.73 -7.78 6.26
CA ARG A 129 -15.36 -8.71 7.19
C ARG A 129 -16.68 -9.19 6.61
N GLN A 130 -16.69 -10.42 6.11
CA GLN A 130 -17.92 -11.06 5.64
C GLN A 130 -18.78 -11.54 6.83
N ILE A 131 -20.08 -11.29 6.77
CA ILE A 131 -21.08 -11.68 7.77
C ILE A 131 -22.15 -12.52 7.07
N GLY A 132 -22.14 -13.83 7.32
CA GLY A 132 -22.99 -14.77 6.57
C GLY A 132 -22.64 -14.79 5.07
N GLU A 133 -23.60 -15.15 4.22
CA GLU A 133 -23.35 -15.33 2.77
C GLU A 133 -23.61 -14.08 1.92
N THR A 134 -24.37 -13.12 2.46
CA THR A 134 -24.96 -12.02 1.70
C THR A 134 -24.59 -10.63 2.21
N LEU A 135 -23.80 -10.53 3.28
CA LEU A 135 -23.37 -9.26 3.85
C LEU A 135 -21.86 -9.24 4.04
N ALA A 136 -21.24 -8.09 3.76
CA ALA A 136 -19.85 -7.85 4.11
C ALA A 136 -19.66 -6.39 4.49
N ILE A 137 -18.73 -6.13 5.39
CA ILE A 137 -18.32 -4.78 5.78
C ILE A 137 -16.90 -4.59 5.31
N GLU A 138 -16.69 -3.53 4.54
CA GLU A 138 -15.39 -3.06 4.09
C GLU A 138 -15.05 -1.79 4.86
N ASP A 139 -13.84 -1.72 5.40
CA ASP A 139 -13.24 -0.45 5.81
C ASP A 139 -12.15 -0.09 4.79
N GLY A 140 -12.08 1.18 4.43
CA GLY A 140 -11.13 1.64 3.42
C GLY A 140 -10.90 3.15 3.43
N ARG A 141 -10.03 3.56 2.51
CA ARG A 141 -9.59 4.96 2.34
C ARG A 141 -9.65 5.37 0.89
N THR A 142 -9.97 6.65 0.66
CA THR A 142 -9.94 7.25 -0.66
C THR A 142 -9.07 8.49 -0.71
N ILE A 143 -8.44 8.68 -1.88
CA ILE A 143 -7.77 9.93 -2.24
C ILE A 143 -8.39 10.37 -3.55
N VAL A 144 -8.99 11.56 -3.56
CA VAL A 144 -9.56 12.15 -4.77
C VAL A 144 -8.70 13.33 -5.19
N SER A 145 -8.16 13.28 -6.40
CA SER A 145 -7.32 14.35 -6.96
C SER A 145 -8.05 15.03 -8.11
N VAL A 146 -8.12 16.36 -8.08
CA VAL A 146 -8.62 17.21 -9.16
C VAL A 146 -7.45 18.10 -9.62
N PRO A 147 -7.24 18.33 -10.93
CA PRO A 147 -6.16 19.20 -11.39
C PRO A 147 -6.19 20.57 -10.70
N GLU A 148 -5.02 21.04 -10.27
CA GLU A 148 -4.83 22.36 -9.63
C GLU A 148 -5.55 22.55 -8.28
N VAL A 149 -6.14 21.49 -7.71
CA VAL A 149 -6.76 21.50 -6.39
C VAL A 149 -6.02 20.50 -5.49
N ALA A 150 -5.88 20.84 -4.21
CA ALA A 150 -5.36 19.91 -3.22
C ALA A 150 -6.20 18.62 -3.21
N PRO A 151 -5.58 17.41 -3.15
CA PRO A 151 -6.33 16.18 -3.04
C PRO A 151 -7.21 16.14 -1.78
N GLU A 152 -8.38 15.54 -1.91
CA GLU A 152 -9.29 15.26 -0.80
C GLU A 152 -9.06 13.83 -0.30
N TYR A 153 -9.03 13.68 1.03
CA TYR A 153 -8.77 12.42 1.72
C TYR A 153 -9.99 12.03 2.55
N SER A 154 -10.37 10.76 2.51
CA SER A 154 -11.53 10.28 3.27
C SER A 154 -11.29 8.86 3.78
N GLN A 155 -11.77 8.58 4.99
CA GLN A 155 -11.96 7.23 5.50
C GLN A 155 -13.42 6.85 5.31
N TYR A 156 -13.68 5.59 4.98
CA TYR A 156 -15.04 5.11 4.83
C TYR A 156 -15.23 3.72 5.39
N THR A 157 -16.47 3.47 5.80
CA THR A 157 -16.99 2.12 6.01
C THR A 157 -18.08 1.87 4.97
N ALA A 158 -17.91 0.83 4.17
CA ALA A 158 -18.88 0.37 3.18
C ALA A 158 -19.54 -0.93 3.65
N THR A 159 -20.87 -0.96 3.63
CA THR A 159 -21.66 -2.18 3.81
C THR A 159 -22.06 -2.68 2.44
N HIS A 160 -21.63 -3.89 2.12
CA HIS A 160 -21.93 -4.59 0.87
C HIS A 160 -23.02 -5.62 1.07
N VAL A 161 -23.94 -5.68 0.12
CA VAL A 161 -25.01 -6.68 0.06
C VAL A 161 -24.87 -7.52 -1.20
N LYS A 162 -25.04 -8.83 -1.08
CA LYS A 162 -25.04 -9.75 -2.23
C LYS A 162 -26.46 -9.97 -2.71
N ARG A 163 -26.78 -9.55 -3.94
CA ARG A 163 -28.08 -9.74 -4.59
C ARG A 163 -27.91 -10.44 -5.91
N ASN A 164 -28.69 -11.51 -6.15
CA ASN A 164 -28.62 -12.30 -7.38
C ASN A 164 -27.18 -12.77 -7.71
N GLY A 165 -26.43 -13.15 -6.68
CA GLY A 165 -25.03 -13.59 -6.80
C GLY A 165 -23.99 -12.47 -6.96
N GLN A 166 -24.40 -11.21 -7.09
CA GLN A 166 -23.51 -10.06 -7.30
C GLN A 166 -23.43 -9.19 -6.04
N TRP A 167 -22.22 -8.79 -5.66
CA TRP A 167 -22.03 -7.80 -4.60
C TRP A 167 -22.37 -6.40 -5.09
N GLN A 168 -23.03 -5.63 -4.24
CA GLN A 168 -23.40 -4.25 -4.47
C GLN A 168 -23.20 -3.45 -3.19
N ILE A 169 -22.94 -2.15 -3.34
CA ILE A 169 -22.80 -1.22 -2.23
C ILE A 169 -24.20 -0.91 -1.67
N GLY A 170 -24.48 -1.34 -0.44
CA GLY A 170 -25.71 -1.01 0.27
C GLY A 170 -25.61 0.30 1.04
N SER A 171 -24.46 0.58 1.64
CA SER A 171 -24.19 1.84 2.33
C SER A 171 -22.72 2.19 2.22
N ILE A 172 -22.40 3.48 2.07
CA ILE A 172 -21.09 4.02 2.42
C ILE A 172 -21.32 5.16 3.40
N LYS A 173 -20.60 5.11 4.51
CA LYS A 173 -20.45 6.25 5.40
C LYS A 173 -19.01 6.72 5.33
N GLU A 174 -18.83 7.93 4.84
CA GLU A 174 -17.56 8.63 4.96
C GLU A 174 -17.46 9.29 6.32
N SER A 175 -16.26 9.24 6.86
CA SER A 175 -15.87 10.08 7.96
C SER A 175 -14.79 11.00 7.42
N ALA A 176 -14.89 12.30 7.72
CA ALA A 176 -13.74 13.16 7.55
C ALA A 176 -12.61 12.48 8.31
N MET A 177 -11.46 12.30 7.65
CA MET A 177 -10.26 12.09 8.44
C MET A 177 -10.21 13.27 9.42
N PRO A 178 -10.17 13.02 10.73
CA PRO A 178 -10.06 14.12 11.67
C PRO A 178 -8.90 14.99 11.19
N ALA A 179 -9.12 16.29 11.03
CA ALA A 179 -7.98 17.21 11.00
C ALA A 179 -7.12 16.82 12.20
N ALA A 180 -5.89 16.37 11.98
CA ALA A 180 -5.12 15.66 12.99
C ALA A 180 -5.09 16.42 14.31
N GLY A 181 -6.01 16.04 15.19
CA GLY A 181 -6.38 16.79 16.38
C GLY A 181 -6.55 15.88 17.58
N SER A 182 -6.52 14.58 17.38
CA SER A 182 -6.40 13.61 18.46
C SER A 182 -5.80 12.31 17.92
N LEU A 183 -4.57 12.00 18.36
CA LEU A 183 -3.95 10.66 18.42
C LEU A 183 -2.89 10.25 17.38
N SER A 184 -2.24 11.16 16.65
CA SER A 184 -0.83 10.92 16.26
C SER A 184 -0.07 12.22 15.98
N GLY A 185 0.93 12.56 16.79
CA GLY A 185 1.87 13.62 16.46
C GLY A 185 3.08 13.05 15.74
N ILE A 186 3.85 13.88 15.01
CA ILE A 186 5.15 13.44 14.45
C ILE A 186 6.09 12.83 15.52
N LYS A 187 5.86 13.14 16.79
CA LYS A 187 6.55 12.55 17.95
C LYS A 187 6.31 11.05 18.14
N ASP A 188 5.22 10.48 17.61
CA ASP A 188 5.00 9.04 17.65
C ASP A 188 5.96 8.28 16.73
N LEU A 189 6.71 9.01 15.87
CA LEU A 189 7.84 8.50 15.10
C LEU A 189 9.19 8.75 15.77
N GLU A 190 9.24 9.33 16.97
CA GLU A 190 10.50 9.64 17.68
C GLU A 190 11.34 8.39 17.93
N TRP A 191 10.69 7.24 18.10
CA TRP A 191 11.41 5.97 18.22
C TRP A 191 12.20 5.60 16.96
N LEU A 192 11.92 6.18 15.78
CA LEU A 192 12.73 5.93 14.58
C LEU A 192 14.05 6.69 14.58
N ILE A 193 14.19 7.76 15.35
CA ILE A 193 15.39 8.59 15.36
C ILE A 193 16.62 7.76 15.73
N GLY A 194 17.68 7.89 14.95
CA GLY A 194 18.92 7.11 15.08
C GLY A 194 19.28 6.33 13.81
N THR A 195 20.30 5.49 13.94
CA THR A 195 20.84 4.66 12.86
C THR A 195 20.32 3.24 12.95
N TRP A 196 19.85 2.71 11.83
CA TRP A 196 19.33 1.35 11.69
C TRP A 196 20.10 0.61 10.60
N VAL A 197 20.29 -0.68 10.82
CA VAL A 197 21.06 -1.55 9.93
C VAL A 197 20.29 -2.83 9.64
N THR A 198 20.25 -3.19 8.36
CA THR A 198 19.79 -4.48 7.87
C THR A 198 20.88 -5.07 7.01
N GLU A 199 21.07 -6.39 7.11
CA GLU A 199 21.94 -7.13 6.20
C GLU A 199 21.14 -8.20 5.48
N ASP A 200 21.34 -8.29 4.17
CA ASP A 200 20.83 -9.40 3.36
C ASP A 200 21.83 -9.75 2.26
N ARG A 201 22.18 -11.04 2.15
CA ARG A 201 23.06 -11.61 1.11
C ARG A 201 24.33 -10.78 0.81
N GLY A 202 24.98 -10.26 1.84
CA GLY A 202 26.23 -9.49 1.71
C GLY A 202 26.05 -8.03 1.28
N ILE A 203 24.81 -7.53 1.26
CA ILE A 203 24.46 -6.12 1.14
C ILE A 203 24.01 -5.62 2.51
N THR A 204 24.61 -4.53 2.99
CA THR A 204 24.18 -3.86 4.21
C THR A 204 23.42 -2.59 3.84
N LEU A 205 22.15 -2.51 4.23
CA LEU A 205 21.38 -1.28 4.18
C LEU A 205 21.52 -0.56 5.52
N THR A 206 22.01 0.68 5.49
CA THR A 206 22.01 1.58 6.66
C THR A 206 20.99 2.68 6.43
N THR A 207 20.16 2.96 7.44
CA THR A 207 19.17 4.03 7.42
C THR A 207 19.39 4.94 8.61
N ASP A 208 19.60 6.23 8.35
CA ASP A 208 19.76 7.24 9.39
C ASP A 208 18.51 8.11 9.45
N PHE A 209 17.89 8.24 10.62
CA PHE A 209 16.79 9.16 10.89
C PHE A 209 17.25 10.26 11.84
N SER A 210 16.92 11.51 11.49
CA SER A 210 17.25 12.68 12.32
C SER A 210 16.16 13.74 12.23
N TRP A 211 15.98 14.50 13.30
CA TRP A 211 15.10 15.66 13.26
C TRP A 211 15.71 16.77 12.39
N LEU A 212 14.88 17.38 11.56
CA LEU A 212 15.18 18.68 10.98
C LEU A 212 14.97 19.81 12.00
N PRO A 213 15.56 21.00 11.79
CA PRO A 213 15.37 22.14 12.67
C PRO A 213 13.90 22.41 13.00
N GLY A 214 13.60 22.63 14.29
CA GLY A 214 12.24 22.86 14.78
C GLY A 214 11.43 21.60 15.09
N ASN A 215 11.98 20.40 14.88
CA ASN A 215 11.38 19.10 15.22
C ASN A 215 9.96 18.91 14.65
N LYS A 216 9.72 19.49 13.47
CA LYS A 216 8.46 19.34 12.72
C LYS A 216 8.57 18.31 11.60
N PHE A 217 9.80 18.00 11.20
CA PHE A 217 10.09 17.05 10.14
C PHE A 217 11.24 16.14 10.56
N ILE A 218 11.21 14.89 10.09
CA ILE A 218 12.27 13.91 10.22
C ILE A 218 12.90 13.72 8.83
N GLU A 219 14.21 13.85 8.72
CA GLU A 219 14.96 13.40 7.56
C GLU A 219 15.43 11.96 7.76
N ARG A 220 15.19 11.12 6.76
CA ARG A 220 15.65 9.73 6.68
C ARG A 220 16.59 9.61 5.47
N THR A 221 17.80 9.09 5.65
CA THR A 221 18.76 8.86 4.56
C THR A 221 19.10 7.37 4.44
N PHE A 222 19.08 6.84 3.21
CA PHE A 222 19.38 5.43 2.89
C PHE A 222 20.79 5.30 2.34
N TYR A 223 21.51 4.30 2.82
CA TYR A 223 22.81 3.93 2.30
C TYR A 223 22.86 2.43 2.00
N SER A 224 23.35 2.08 0.82
CA SER A 224 23.70 0.70 0.49
C SER A 224 25.21 0.53 0.60
N THR A 225 25.65 -0.50 1.31
CA THR A 225 27.05 -0.90 1.40
C THR A 225 27.21 -2.26 0.76
N MET A 226 28.04 -2.32 -0.29
CA MET A 226 28.41 -3.57 -0.96
C MET A 226 29.93 -3.62 -1.09
N LYS A 227 30.55 -4.74 -0.69
CA LYS A 227 32.02 -4.94 -0.75
C LYS A 227 32.80 -3.78 -0.11
N GLY A 228 32.30 -3.23 1.00
CA GLY A 228 32.91 -2.12 1.74
C GLY A 228 32.65 -0.72 1.19
N ALA A 229 32.05 -0.58 0.00
CA ALA A 229 31.71 0.73 -0.57
C ALA A 229 30.30 1.16 -0.15
N LYS A 230 30.21 2.20 0.70
CA LYS A 230 28.95 2.83 1.12
C LYS A 230 28.51 3.89 0.10
N LYS A 231 27.28 3.79 -0.40
CA LYS A 231 26.68 4.76 -1.33
C LYS A 231 25.32 5.21 -0.83
N VAL A 232 25.01 6.50 -0.99
CA VAL A 232 23.67 7.03 -0.75
C VAL A 232 22.74 6.47 -1.83
N VAL A 233 21.56 6.00 -1.42
CA VAL A 233 20.50 5.51 -2.31
C VAL A 233 19.39 6.55 -2.45
N GLY A 234 19.09 7.28 -1.37
CA GLY A 234 18.06 8.31 -1.39
C GLY A 234 17.85 8.97 -0.03
N LYS A 235 16.94 9.94 -0.02
CA LYS A 235 16.46 10.63 1.16
C LYS A 235 14.94 10.61 1.22
N GLN A 236 14.39 10.73 2.42
CA GLN A 236 12.97 10.88 2.68
C GLN A 236 12.76 11.95 3.74
N ILE A 237 11.84 12.89 3.50
CA ILE A 237 11.36 13.83 4.51
C ILE A 237 10.02 13.31 5.02
N ILE A 238 9.81 13.29 6.33
CA ILE A 238 8.58 12.84 6.98
C ILE A 238 8.08 13.98 7.86
N GLY A 239 6.80 14.33 7.78
CA GLY A 239 6.23 15.45 8.55
C GLY A 239 4.72 15.41 8.56
N VAL A 240 4.11 16.28 9.38
CA VAL A 240 2.66 16.46 9.37
C VAL A 240 2.29 17.46 8.28
N ASP A 241 1.42 17.05 7.36
CA ASP A 241 0.81 17.98 6.41
C ASP A 241 -0.19 18.88 7.15
N PRO A 242 -0.05 20.21 7.12
CA PRO A 242 -0.94 21.10 7.88
C PRO A 242 -2.36 21.18 7.30
N ILE A 243 -2.58 20.71 6.07
CA ILE A 243 -3.91 20.73 5.44
C ILE A 243 -4.70 19.50 5.87
N SER A 244 -4.16 18.29 5.69
CA SER A 244 -4.84 17.05 6.06
C SER A 244 -4.66 16.69 7.54
N GLY A 245 -3.53 17.09 8.12
CA GLY A 245 -3.07 16.66 9.44
C GLY A 245 -2.31 15.33 9.43
N ASP A 246 -2.26 14.63 8.29
CA ASP A 246 -1.62 13.32 8.23
C ASP A 246 -0.10 13.42 8.34
N ILE A 247 0.51 12.36 8.86
CA ILE A 247 1.94 12.17 8.67
C ILE A 247 2.16 11.74 7.21
N MET A 248 2.84 12.58 6.47
CA MET A 248 3.23 12.36 5.08
C MET A 248 4.74 12.17 4.98
N SER A 249 5.17 11.59 3.87
CA SER A 249 6.57 11.49 3.53
C SER A 249 6.84 11.64 2.05
N TRP A 250 7.98 12.24 1.71
CA TRP A 250 8.45 12.46 0.34
C TRP A 250 9.84 11.85 0.19
N THR A 251 9.95 10.88 -0.70
CA THR A 251 11.18 10.12 -0.96
C THR A 251 11.76 10.54 -2.30
N PHE A 252 13.08 10.72 -2.33
CA PHE A 252 13.87 11.07 -3.51
C PHE A 252 15.09 10.15 -3.58
N ASN A 253 15.20 9.39 -4.65
CA ASN A 253 16.31 8.46 -4.85
C ASN A 253 17.34 9.04 -5.83
N THR A 254 18.59 8.59 -5.72
CA THR A 254 19.71 9.06 -6.56
C THR A 254 19.55 8.70 -8.03
N ASP A 255 18.70 7.73 -8.36
CA ASP A 255 18.38 7.38 -9.74
C ASP A 255 17.35 8.32 -10.40
N GLY A 256 16.82 9.30 -9.65
CA GLY A 256 15.79 10.24 -10.11
C GLY A 256 14.35 9.78 -9.85
N SER A 257 14.15 8.57 -9.31
CA SER A 257 12.82 8.14 -8.86
C SER A 257 12.40 8.88 -7.59
N HIS A 258 11.08 9.05 -7.43
CA HIS A 258 10.52 9.72 -6.25
C HIS A 258 9.19 9.06 -5.84
N ALA A 259 8.82 9.23 -4.57
CA ALA A 259 7.56 8.73 -4.05
C ALA A 259 6.99 9.61 -2.94
N LEU A 260 5.67 9.62 -2.82
CA LEU A 260 4.91 10.11 -1.69
C LEU A 260 4.45 8.91 -0.85
N GLY A 261 4.43 9.06 0.48
CA GLY A 261 3.87 8.07 1.40
C GLY A 261 2.95 8.72 2.44
N ILE A 262 1.79 8.12 2.70
CA ILE A 262 0.87 8.54 3.78
C ILE A 262 0.90 7.50 4.89
N TRP A 263 1.14 7.93 6.12
CA TRP A 263 1.37 7.08 7.27
C TRP A 263 0.09 6.97 8.10
N VAL A 264 -0.32 5.74 8.36
CA VAL A 264 -1.48 5.40 9.19
C VAL A 264 -1.04 4.51 10.34
N PRO A 265 -1.42 4.86 11.59
CA PRO A 265 -1.09 4.03 12.73
C PRO A 265 -1.79 2.67 12.60
N VAL A 266 -1.04 1.61 12.86
CA VAL A 266 -1.55 0.23 12.97
C VAL A 266 -1.02 -0.38 14.27
N GLU A 267 -1.50 -1.58 14.59
CA GLU A 267 -0.99 -2.29 15.76
C GLU A 267 0.54 -2.43 15.70
N ASN A 268 1.21 -1.94 16.74
CA ASN A 268 2.67 -1.97 16.89
C ASN A 268 3.46 -1.27 15.76
N GLY A 269 2.87 -0.30 15.05
CA GLY A 269 3.62 0.48 14.07
C GLY A 269 2.79 1.29 13.09
N TRP A 270 3.21 1.28 11.82
CA TRP A 270 2.70 2.15 10.76
C TRP A 270 2.50 1.38 9.46
N ALA A 271 1.36 1.59 8.83
CA ALA A 271 1.15 1.29 7.43
C ALA A 271 1.38 2.56 6.61
N ILE A 272 2.13 2.45 5.51
CA ILE A 272 2.54 3.56 4.67
C ILE A 272 2.08 3.27 3.24
N GLU A 273 1.07 4.00 2.80
CA GLU A 273 0.61 3.92 1.42
C GLU A 273 1.49 4.75 0.53
N SER A 274 2.24 4.09 -0.36
CA SER A 274 3.25 4.72 -1.19
C SER A 274 2.79 4.80 -2.64
N ARG A 275 3.07 5.94 -3.26
CA ARG A 275 2.99 6.14 -4.71
C ARG A 275 4.22 6.82 -5.22
N GLY A 276 4.76 6.34 -6.33
CA GLY A 276 5.95 6.93 -6.88
C GLY A 276 6.04 6.83 -8.39
N VAL A 277 7.09 7.42 -8.91
CA VAL A 277 7.47 7.37 -10.31
C VAL A 277 8.91 6.90 -10.36
N THR A 278 9.18 5.86 -11.15
CA THR A 278 10.54 5.39 -11.43
C THR A 278 11.29 6.41 -12.29
N SER A 279 12.60 6.29 -12.38
CA SER A 279 13.44 7.17 -13.19
C SER A 279 13.10 7.17 -14.69
N ASN A 280 12.49 6.08 -15.18
CA ASN A 280 11.99 5.96 -16.56
C ASN A 280 10.48 6.29 -16.70
N GLY A 281 9.85 6.87 -15.69
CA GLY A 281 8.47 7.38 -15.77
C GLY A 281 7.36 6.37 -15.49
N MET A 282 7.66 5.16 -15.01
CA MET A 282 6.63 4.18 -14.65
C MET A 282 6.02 4.50 -13.29
N ILE A 283 4.71 4.39 -13.20
CA ILE A 283 3.95 4.65 -11.97
C ILE A 283 4.05 3.43 -11.07
N THR A 284 4.33 3.65 -9.79
CA THR A 284 4.44 2.60 -8.77
C THR A 284 3.44 2.84 -7.64
N SER A 285 2.96 1.76 -7.02
CA SER A 285 2.30 1.84 -5.73
C SER A 285 2.61 0.61 -4.87
N ALA A 286 2.55 0.78 -3.56
CA ALA A 286 2.74 -0.29 -2.59
C ALA A 286 2.20 0.11 -1.21
N ASN A 287 1.87 -0.88 -0.39
CA ASN A 287 1.63 -0.69 1.03
C ASN A 287 2.85 -1.17 1.80
N ASN A 288 3.53 -0.26 2.48
CA ASN A 288 4.69 -0.61 3.30
C ASN A 288 4.27 -0.71 4.76
N ILE A 289 4.62 -1.81 5.41
CA ILE A 289 4.29 -2.08 6.81
C ILE A 289 5.59 -1.93 7.60
N LEU A 290 5.61 -1.03 8.56
CA LEU A 290 6.71 -0.80 9.48
C LEU A 290 6.21 -1.15 10.88
N SER A 291 6.75 -2.20 11.50
CA SER A 291 6.38 -2.56 12.87
C SER A 291 7.59 -2.50 13.79
N ARG A 292 7.36 -1.99 14.99
CA ARG A 292 8.32 -2.06 16.08
C ARG A 292 8.32 -3.48 16.63
N ILE A 293 9.51 -4.05 16.82
CA ILE A 293 9.71 -5.33 17.52
C ILE A 293 9.99 -5.02 18.99
N ASP A 294 10.98 -4.16 19.23
CA ASP A 294 11.38 -3.64 20.54
C ASP A 294 12.08 -2.27 20.35
N ASP A 295 12.86 -1.81 21.34
CA ASP A 295 13.59 -0.53 21.27
C ASP A 295 14.72 -0.52 20.23
N ASN A 296 15.24 -1.71 19.91
CA ASN A 296 16.41 -1.93 19.07
C ASN A 296 16.10 -2.68 17.77
N GLY A 297 14.83 -3.04 17.54
CA GLY A 297 14.42 -3.84 16.40
C GLY A 297 13.14 -3.32 15.75
N CYS A 298 13.12 -3.27 14.44
CA CYS A 298 11.91 -3.07 13.66
C CYS A 298 11.89 -3.97 12.42
N ARG A 299 10.69 -4.29 11.95
CA ARG A 299 10.47 -5.03 10.71
C ARG A 299 9.83 -4.13 9.68
N TRP A 300 10.20 -4.35 8.44
CA TRP A 300 9.64 -3.67 7.29
C TRP A 300 9.26 -4.70 6.21
N GLN A 301 8.09 -4.52 5.62
CA GLN A 301 7.67 -5.28 4.45
C GLN A 301 6.92 -4.39 3.48
N SER A 302 7.01 -4.69 2.18
CA SER A 302 6.26 -4.01 1.13
C SER A 302 5.34 -5.00 0.44
N VAL A 303 4.04 -4.76 0.49
CA VAL A 303 2.99 -5.65 -0.04
C VAL A 303 2.08 -4.92 -1.03
N HIS A 304 1.28 -5.68 -1.78
CA HIS A 304 0.34 -5.14 -2.79
C HIS A 304 1.04 -4.20 -3.80
N ARG A 305 2.22 -4.61 -4.24
CA ARG A 305 3.11 -3.79 -5.08
C ARG A 305 2.60 -3.79 -6.52
N THR A 306 2.67 -2.66 -7.20
CA THR A 306 2.36 -2.55 -8.63
C THR A 306 3.33 -1.65 -9.40
N VAL A 307 3.49 -1.91 -10.70
CA VAL A 307 4.17 -1.04 -11.67
C VAL A 307 3.25 -0.88 -12.88
N ASN A 308 2.89 0.36 -13.22
CA ASN A 308 1.88 0.70 -14.23
C ASN A 308 0.58 -0.09 -14.06
N GLY A 309 0.18 -0.35 -12.80
CA GLY A 309 -1.00 -1.14 -12.46
C GLY A 309 -0.83 -2.66 -12.52
N ASN A 310 0.28 -3.17 -13.06
CA ASN A 310 0.57 -4.60 -13.06
C ASN A 310 1.08 -5.04 -11.67
N PRO A 311 0.50 -6.09 -11.06
CA PRO A 311 0.95 -6.60 -9.77
C PRO A 311 2.40 -7.10 -9.82
N LEU A 312 3.13 -6.82 -8.75
CA LEU A 312 4.41 -7.43 -8.43
C LEU A 312 4.26 -8.34 -7.20
N PRO A 313 5.12 -9.36 -7.04
CA PRO A 313 5.20 -10.11 -5.80
C PRO A 313 5.49 -9.20 -4.61
N ASP A 314 4.96 -9.57 -3.45
CA ASP A 314 5.30 -8.93 -2.19
C ASP A 314 6.80 -9.08 -1.91
N ALA A 315 7.38 -8.05 -1.30
CA ALA A 315 8.75 -8.10 -0.85
C ALA A 315 8.87 -9.06 0.34
N LEU A 316 10.06 -9.67 0.48
CA LEU A 316 10.41 -10.38 1.70
C LEU A 316 10.40 -9.41 2.87
N GLU A 317 10.01 -9.91 4.04
CA GLU A 317 10.16 -9.15 5.27
C GLU A 317 11.64 -8.92 5.57
N VAL A 318 11.94 -7.72 6.05
CA VAL A 318 13.27 -7.26 6.38
C VAL A 318 13.29 -6.79 7.82
N VAL A 319 14.25 -7.30 8.61
CA VAL A 319 14.46 -6.85 9.99
C VAL A 319 15.62 -5.88 10.03
N SER A 320 15.41 -4.73 10.66
CA SER A 320 16.44 -3.73 10.94
C SER A 320 16.75 -3.71 12.43
N LYS A 321 18.02 -3.58 12.76
CA LYS A 321 18.51 -3.40 14.13
C LYS A 321 19.05 -2.00 14.31
N ARG A 322 18.73 -1.38 15.44
CA ARG A 322 19.35 -0.12 15.84
C ARG A 322 20.84 -0.35 16.09
N LYS A 323 21.66 0.58 15.61
CA LYS A 323 23.11 0.58 15.83
C LYS A 323 23.47 1.17 17.19
#